data_AF-A0ABC9GUH4-F1
#
_entry.id   AF-A0ABC9GUH4-F1
#
_cell.length_a   1.000
_cell.length_b   1.000
_cell.length_c   1.000
_cell.angle_alpha   90.00
_cell.angle_beta   90.00
_cell.angle_gamma   90.00
#
_symmetry.space_group_name_H-M   'P 1'
#
loop_
_entity.id
_entity.type
_entity.pdbx_description
1 polymer ?
#
loop_
_entity_poly.entity_id
_entity_poly.type
_entity_poly.pdbx_seq_one_letter_code
_entity_poly.pdbx_strand_id
1 'polypeptide(L)'
;METSKEQASKDYADFLDKVKRTVYIDQLSPQVTTQVIKAALAQCANVVNVEFIVNYTIPPVKATYAKPEMFRDRPPRPGLKKDFRWIKQGDDEHEAMKKLKILAKRQQSENMALIKNLLDEEKELAKQQQEALDGNCKKYEMLEMVMQNGAIKNLAHRYGVNLDD
;
A
#
# COMPACT_ATOMS: atom_id res chain seq x y z
N MET A 1 30.68 28.03 -11.19
CA MET A 1 30.54 27.44 -9.84
C MET A 1 29.29 27.97 -9.12
N GLU A 2 28.90 29.23 -9.30
CA GLU A 2 27.65 29.78 -8.72
C GLU A 2 26.40 29.25 -9.44
N THR A 3 26.44 29.17 -10.77
CA THR A 3 25.34 28.64 -11.60
C THR A 3 24.94 27.21 -11.26
N SER A 4 25.88 26.34 -10.86
CA SER A 4 25.58 24.95 -10.50
C SER A 4 24.96 24.81 -9.11
N LYS A 5 25.27 25.71 -8.16
CA LYS A 5 24.62 25.73 -6.84
C LYS A 5 23.22 26.32 -6.92
N GLU A 6 23.04 27.37 -7.71
CA GLU A 6 21.73 27.97 -7.95
C GLU A 6 20.78 27.00 -8.64
N GLN A 7 21.26 26.27 -9.65
CA GLN A 7 20.47 25.24 -10.31
C GLN A 7 20.08 24.12 -9.34
N ALA A 8 21.04 23.60 -8.55
CA ALA A 8 20.75 22.59 -7.54
C ALA A 8 19.73 23.05 -6.48
N SER A 9 19.72 24.34 -6.15
CA SER A 9 18.74 24.91 -5.23
C SER A 9 17.35 25.01 -5.86
N LYS A 10 17.25 25.38 -7.13
CA LYS A 10 15.98 25.40 -7.88
C LYS A 10 15.41 24.00 -8.02
N ASP A 11 16.24 23.04 -8.46
CA ASP A 11 15.85 21.64 -8.61
C ASP A 11 15.34 21.05 -7.29
N TYR A 12 15.98 21.40 -6.16
CA TYR A 12 15.53 20.96 -4.83
C TYR A 12 14.22 21.63 -4.41
N ALA A 13 13.99 22.90 -4.76
CA ALA A 13 12.73 23.59 -4.46
C ALA A 13 11.55 23.00 -5.25
N ASP A 14 11.74 22.77 -6.56
CA ASP A 14 10.75 22.10 -7.41
C ASP A 14 10.44 20.69 -6.90
N PHE A 15 11.47 19.97 -6.46
CA PHE A 15 11.31 18.67 -5.81
C PHE A 15 10.47 18.76 -4.52
N LEU A 16 10.69 19.73 -3.65
CA LEU A 16 9.89 19.89 -2.43
C LEU A 16 8.40 20.14 -2.74
N ASP A 17 8.11 20.92 -3.78
CA ASP A 17 6.73 21.16 -4.18
C ASP A 17 6.08 19.93 -4.81
N LYS A 18 6.84 19.11 -5.53
CA LYS A 18 6.41 17.75 -5.95
C LYS A 18 6.09 16.88 -4.73
N VAL A 19 6.96 16.86 -3.72
CA VAL A 19 6.77 16.05 -2.50
C VAL A 19 5.48 16.45 -1.77
N LYS A 20 5.21 17.74 -1.59
CA LYS A 20 3.99 18.24 -0.92
C LYS A 20 2.70 17.80 -1.61
N ARG A 21 2.74 17.61 -2.94
CA ARG A 21 1.58 17.20 -3.75
C ARG A 21 1.49 15.69 -3.93
N THR A 22 2.40 14.92 -3.33
CA THR A 22 2.45 13.46 -3.43
C THR A 22 1.99 12.82 -2.12
N VAL A 23 1.16 11.78 -2.20
CA VAL A 23 0.69 11.01 -1.05
C VAL A 23 1.30 9.62 -1.11
N TYR A 24 1.84 9.14 0.02
CA TYR A 24 2.29 7.76 0.16
C TYR A 24 1.17 6.92 0.76
N ILE A 25 0.74 5.91 0.00
CA ILE A 25 -0.29 4.94 0.40
C ILE A 25 0.42 3.59 0.53
N ASP A 26 0.49 3.08 1.76
CA ASP A 26 1.08 1.76 2.03
C ASP A 26 0.02 0.66 2.06
N GLN A 27 0.47 -0.60 2.03
CA GLN A 27 -0.34 -1.80 2.19
C GLN A 27 -1.54 -1.91 1.24
N LEU A 28 -1.32 -1.52 -0.02
CA LEU A 28 -2.25 -1.87 -1.07
C LEU A 28 -2.20 -3.38 -1.29
N SER A 29 -3.36 -4.01 -1.43
CA SER A 29 -3.43 -5.42 -1.84
C SER A 29 -2.59 -5.60 -3.11
N PRO A 30 -1.82 -6.70 -3.24
CA PRO A 30 -0.97 -6.96 -4.40
C PRO A 30 -1.78 -7.10 -5.71
N GLN A 31 -3.10 -7.24 -5.61
CA GLN A 31 -4.01 -7.31 -6.76
C GLN A 31 -4.45 -5.93 -7.26
N VAL A 32 -4.16 -4.85 -6.52
CA VAL A 32 -4.56 -3.49 -6.89
C VAL A 32 -3.73 -3.01 -8.08
N THR A 33 -4.42 -2.53 -9.12
CA THR A 33 -3.79 -1.98 -10.32
C THR A 33 -3.77 -0.45 -10.30
N THR A 34 -2.92 0.14 -11.15
CA THR A 34 -2.85 1.59 -11.35
C THR A 34 -4.21 2.20 -11.70
N GLN A 35 -5.03 1.48 -12.46
CA GLN A 35 -6.35 1.97 -12.87
C GLN A 35 -7.31 2.08 -11.69
N VAL A 36 -7.31 1.08 -10.79
CA VAL A 36 -8.14 1.08 -9.59
C VAL A 36 -7.79 2.26 -8.68
N ILE A 37 -6.49 2.48 -8.41
CA ILE A 37 -6.04 3.63 -7.60
C ILE A 37 -6.40 4.96 -8.26
N LYS A 38 -6.16 5.09 -9.56
CA LYS A 38 -6.47 6.32 -10.29
C LYS A 38 -7.97 6.62 -10.24
N ALA A 39 -8.82 5.62 -10.45
CA ALA A 39 -10.27 5.78 -10.39
C ALA A 39 -10.77 6.13 -8.98
N ALA A 40 -10.22 5.48 -7.94
CA ALA A 40 -10.60 5.76 -6.55
C ALA A 40 -10.21 7.19 -6.13
N LEU A 41 -8.98 7.62 -6.43
CA LEU A 41 -8.50 8.95 -6.06
C LEU A 41 -9.09 10.06 -6.94
N ALA A 42 -9.50 9.76 -8.18
CA ALA A 42 -10.17 10.71 -9.07
C ALA A 42 -11.47 11.29 -8.48
N GLN A 43 -12.08 10.60 -7.51
CA GLN A 43 -13.27 11.09 -6.80
C GLN A 43 -12.98 12.32 -5.92
N CYS A 44 -11.73 12.46 -5.46
CA CYS A 44 -11.34 13.47 -4.48
C CYS A 44 -10.28 14.44 -5.01
N ALA A 45 -9.51 14.07 -6.04
CA ALA A 45 -8.42 14.89 -6.56
C ALA A 45 -8.07 14.55 -8.02
N ASN A 46 -7.42 15.48 -8.71
CA ASN A 46 -6.83 15.21 -10.03
C ASN A 46 -5.51 14.44 -9.90
N VAL A 47 -5.49 13.18 -10.36
CA VAL A 47 -4.33 12.29 -10.25
C VAL A 47 -3.43 12.42 -11.48
N VAL A 48 -2.24 13.02 -11.29
CA VAL A 48 -1.26 13.24 -12.37
C VAL A 48 -0.46 11.98 -12.69
N ASN A 49 0.07 11.29 -11.67
CA ASN A 49 0.88 10.09 -11.83
C ASN A 49 0.66 9.12 -10.67
N VAL A 50 0.82 7.83 -10.92
CA VAL A 50 0.76 6.75 -9.92
C VAL A 50 1.94 5.82 -10.16
N GLU A 51 2.73 5.60 -9.12
CA GLU A 51 3.89 4.73 -9.16
C GLU A 51 3.82 3.74 -8.00
N PHE A 52 3.99 2.45 -8.31
CA PHE A 52 4.02 1.40 -7.29
C PHE A 52 5.44 1.23 -6.77
N ILE A 53 5.60 1.42 -5.46
CA ILE A 53 6.83 1.10 -4.76
C ILE A 53 6.66 -0.29 -4.15
N VAL A 54 7.34 -1.28 -4.71
CA VAL A 54 7.35 -2.63 -4.14
C VAL A 54 8.09 -2.57 -2.79
N ASN A 55 7.34 -2.64 -1.70
CA ASN A 55 7.88 -2.67 -0.35
C ASN A 55 7.91 -4.12 0.17
N TYR A 56 9.10 -4.61 0.52
CA TYR A 56 9.29 -5.96 1.09
C TYR A 56 9.28 -5.94 2.63
N THR A 57 8.63 -4.96 3.25
CA THR A 57 8.43 -4.88 4.70
C THR A 57 7.00 -4.42 4.95
N ILE A 58 6.21 -5.22 5.67
CA ILE A 58 4.76 -5.01 5.79
C ILE A 58 4.38 -4.68 7.24
N PRO A 59 4.29 -3.40 7.62
CA PRO A 59 3.56 -2.93 8.81
C PRO A 59 2.22 -2.25 8.42
N PRO A 60 1.19 -2.23 9.31
CA PRO A 60 -0.23 -1.91 9.02
C PRO A 60 -0.49 -0.63 8.19
N VAL A 61 -1.62 -0.61 7.45
CA VAL A 61 -2.00 0.39 6.43
C VAL A 61 -1.94 1.78 7.04
N LYS A 62 -1.04 2.62 6.55
CA LYS A 62 -0.93 4.01 6.97
C LYS A 62 -0.74 4.90 5.76
N ALA A 63 -1.75 5.71 5.44
CA ALA A 63 -1.57 6.84 4.55
C ALA A 63 -0.77 7.91 5.32
N THR A 64 0.41 8.27 4.80
CA THR A 64 1.23 9.33 5.40
C THR A 64 1.65 10.33 4.33
N TYR A 65 1.84 11.58 4.73
CA TYR A 65 2.43 12.58 3.84
C TYR A 65 3.78 12.09 3.34
N ALA A 66 4.01 12.19 2.02
CA ALA A 66 5.25 11.77 1.43
C ALA A 66 6.40 12.60 2.03
N LYS A 67 7.47 11.92 2.46
CA LYS A 67 8.68 12.57 2.95
C LYS A 67 9.73 12.62 1.84
N PRO A 68 10.60 13.64 1.78
CA PRO A 68 11.70 13.72 0.83
C PRO A 68 12.54 12.44 0.76
N GLU A 69 12.72 11.76 1.89
CA GLU A 69 13.50 10.53 2.03
C GLU A 69 12.89 9.32 1.30
N MET A 70 11.61 9.38 0.91
CA MET A 70 10.89 8.28 0.26
C MET A 70 11.12 8.22 -1.27
N PHE A 71 11.79 9.22 -1.87
CA PHE A 71 11.98 9.36 -3.31
C PHE A 71 13.39 8.94 -3.76
N ARG A 72 13.49 8.11 -4.81
CA ARG A 72 14.78 7.65 -5.38
C ARG A 72 15.47 8.73 -6.21
N ASP A 73 14.69 9.54 -6.92
CA ASP A 73 15.11 10.65 -7.78
C ASP A 73 15.46 11.92 -6.99
N ARG A 74 15.55 11.81 -5.67
CA ARG A 74 15.82 12.93 -4.78
C ARG A 74 17.17 13.58 -5.10
N PRO A 75 17.20 14.89 -5.43
CA PRO A 75 18.47 15.60 -5.62
C PRO A 75 19.25 15.75 -4.30
N PRO A 76 20.60 15.82 -4.36
CA PRO A 76 21.43 16.03 -3.16
C PRO A 76 20.99 17.28 -2.39
N ARG A 77 20.91 17.19 -1.06
CA ARG A 77 20.66 18.38 -0.23
C ARG A 77 21.78 19.41 -0.48
N PRO A 78 21.43 20.64 -0.91
CA PRO A 78 22.42 21.70 -1.06
C PRO A 78 23.20 21.90 0.24
N GLY A 79 24.53 21.93 0.17
CA GLY A 79 25.41 22.19 1.33
C GLY A 79 25.83 20.97 2.16
N LEU A 80 25.31 19.76 1.90
CA LEU A 80 25.75 18.55 2.58
C LEU A 80 27.08 18.04 1.99
N LYS A 81 28.17 18.14 2.74
CA LYS A 81 29.45 17.50 2.38
C LYS A 81 29.44 16.04 2.85
N LYS A 82 29.67 15.10 1.93
CA LYS A 82 29.84 13.68 2.23
C LYS A 82 31.31 13.35 2.07
N ASP A 83 31.97 13.00 3.16
CA ASP A 83 33.33 12.50 3.14
C ASP A 83 33.31 10.97 3.20
N PHE A 84 34.11 10.34 2.35
CA PHE A 84 34.24 8.88 2.29
C PHE A 84 35.62 8.49 2.79
N ARG A 85 35.69 7.52 3.70
CA ARG A 85 36.93 6.92 4.20
C ARG A 85 36.83 5.41 4.12
N TRP A 86 37.91 4.76 3.69
CA TRP A 86 38.03 3.31 3.78
C TRP A 86 38.27 2.90 5.23
N ILE A 87 37.37 2.08 5.79
CA ILE A 87 37.51 1.52 7.13
C ILE A 87 38.52 0.36 7.06
N LYS A 88 39.56 0.39 7.89
CA LYS A 88 40.56 -0.67 7.95
C LYS A 88 40.20 -1.70 9.02
N GLN A 89 40.74 -2.90 8.89
CA GLN A 89 40.58 -3.96 9.87
C GLN A 89 41.38 -3.60 11.12
N GLY A 90 40.71 -3.33 12.24
CA GLY A 90 41.30 -2.86 13.50
C GLY A 90 40.82 -1.49 13.97
N ASP A 91 40.11 -0.73 13.13
CA ASP A 91 39.44 0.50 13.55
C ASP A 91 38.21 0.15 14.42
N ASP A 92 37.92 0.95 15.45
CA ASP A 92 36.73 0.74 16.29
C ASP A 92 35.42 0.76 15.47
N GLU A 93 35.40 1.55 14.39
CA GLU A 93 34.30 1.65 13.44
C GLU A 93 34.07 0.34 12.64
N HIS A 94 35.11 -0.48 12.46
CA HIS A 94 35.00 -1.77 11.77
C HIS A 94 34.10 -2.75 12.53
N GLU A 95 34.27 -2.83 13.85
CA GLU A 95 33.44 -3.70 14.70
C GLU A 95 32.00 -3.20 14.79
N ALA A 96 31.80 -1.87 14.83
CA ALA A 96 30.46 -1.28 14.73
C ALA A 96 29.78 -1.65 13.40
N MET A 97 30.50 -1.56 12.29
CA MET A 97 29.98 -1.91 10.96
C MET A 97 29.66 -3.41 10.84
N LYS A 98 30.48 -4.28 11.44
CA LYS A 98 30.25 -5.73 11.49
C LYS A 98 28.98 -6.07 12.28
N LYS A 99 28.77 -5.42 13.42
CA LYS A 99 27.52 -5.56 14.21
C LYS A 99 26.31 -5.08 13.42
N LEU A 100 26.42 -3.93 12.74
CA LEU A 100 25.35 -3.40 11.90
C LEU A 100 25.00 -4.37 10.75
N LYS A 101 26.01 -4.99 10.12
CA LYS A 101 25.81 -6.02 9.09
C LYS A 101 25.06 -7.23 9.62
N ILE A 102 25.39 -7.70 10.83
CA ILE A 102 24.70 -8.83 11.47
C ILE A 102 23.24 -8.44 11.78
N LEU A 103 23.03 -7.25 12.33
CA LEU A 103 21.69 -6.72 12.62
C LEU A 103 20.84 -6.63 11.35
N ALA A 104 21.40 -6.11 10.25
CA ALA A 104 20.71 -6.02 8.97
C ALA A 104 20.28 -7.39 8.44
N LYS A 105 21.16 -8.41 8.56
CA LYS A 105 20.82 -9.79 8.18
C LYS A 105 19.69 -10.36 9.03
N ARG A 106 19.73 -10.13 10.34
CA ARG A 106 18.67 -10.57 11.27
C ARG A 106 17.34 -9.91 10.94
N GLN A 107 17.34 -8.59 10.75
CA GLN A 107 16.16 -7.84 10.35
C GLN A 107 15.57 -8.39 9.04
N GLN A 108 16.43 -8.71 8.05
CA GLN A 108 15.98 -9.29 6.79
C GLN A 108 15.28 -10.64 7.00
N SER A 109 15.82 -11.52 7.84
CA SER A 109 15.17 -12.80 8.15
C SER A 109 13.84 -12.64 8.90
N GLU A 110 13.78 -11.72 9.87
CA GLU A 110 12.56 -11.44 10.63
C GLU A 110 11.46 -10.84 9.73
N ASN A 111 11.84 -9.89 8.86
CA ASN A 111 10.91 -9.33 7.88
C ASN A 111 10.39 -10.39 6.91
N MET A 112 11.25 -11.28 6.42
CA MET A 112 10.84 -12.35 5.51
C MET A 112 9.84 -13.31 6.18
N ALA A 113 10.09 -13.67 7.44
CA ALA A 113 9.18 -14.50 8.22
C ALA A 113 7.83 -13.81 8.44
N LEU A 114 7.84 -12.51 8.78
CA LEU A 114 6.62 -11.72 8.95
C LEU A 114 5.80 -11.64 7.66
N ILE A 115 6.44 -11.35 6.53
CA ILE A 115 5.76 -11.29 5.21
C ILE A 115 5.10 -12.62 4.89
N LYS A 116 5.80 -13.73 5.15
CA LYS A 116 5.25 -15.06 4.89
C LYS A 116 3.97 -15.29 5.71
N ASN A 117 3.99 -14.97 7.00
CA ASN A 117 2.82 -15.12 7.87
C ASN A 117 1.65 -14.24 7.39
N LEU A 118 1.91 -12.97 7.07
CA LEU A 118 0.88 -12.05 6.56
C LEU A 118 0.28 -12.54 5.24
N LEU A 119 1.10 -13.08 4.34
CA LEU A 119 0.62 -13.63 3.08
C LEU A 119 -0.30 -14.84 3.28
N ASP A 120 0.00 -15.69 4.26
CA ASP A 120 -0.83 -16.84 4.58
C ASP A 120 -2.15 -16.40 5.25
N GLU A 121 -2.13 -15.40 6.14
CA GLU A 121 -3.33 -14.78 6.72
C GLU A 121 -4.23 -14.13 5.66
N GLU A 122 -3.65 -13.36 4.72
CA GLU A 122 -4.40 -12.73 3.63
C GLU A 122 -5.09 -13.76 2.72
N LYS A 123 -4.46 -14.91 2.46
CA LYS A 123 -5.08 -15.98 1.67
C LYS A 123 -6.28 -16.59 2.37
N GLU A 124 -6.17 -16.87 3.66
CA GLU A 124 -7.29 -17.41 4.44
C GLU A 124 -8.43 -16.38 4.53
N LEU A 125 -8.10 -15.10 4.71
CA LEU A 125 -9.11 -14.04 4.70
C LEU A 125 -9.81 -13.92 3.35
N ALA A 126 -9.07 -13.96 2.24
CA ALA A 126 -9.64 -13.92 0.90
C ALA A 126 -10.57 -15.12 0.64
N LYS A 127 -10.19 -16.32 1.11
CA LYS A 127 -11.03 -17.51 1.04
C LYS A 127 -12.34 -17.33 1.82
N GLN A 128 -12.26 -16.83 3.06
CA GLN A 128 -13.46 -16.55 3.87
C GLN A 128 -14.37 -15.52 3.22
N GLN A 129 -13.80 -14.46 2.64
CA GLN A 129 -14.55 -13.44 1.91
C GLN A 129 -15.27 -14.03 0.68
N GLN A 130 -14.60 -14.92 -0.06
CA GLN A 130 -15.22 -15.59 -1.20
C GLN A 130 -16.36 -16.53 -0.77
N GLU A 131 -16.15 -17.34 0.28
CA GLU A 131 -17.18 -18.24 0.80
C GLU A 131 -18.41 -17.47 1.30
N ALA A 132 -18.20 -16.33 1.96
CA ALA A 132 -19.27 -15.45 2.39
C ALA A 132 -20.04 -14.84 1.20
N LEU A 133 -19.32 -14.42 0.14
CA LEU A 133 -19.92 -13.91 -1.08
C LEU A 133 -20.75 -14.98 -1.78
N ASP A 134 -20.20 -16.18 -1.98
CA ASP A 134 -20.90 -17.30 -2.61
C ASP A 134 -22.16 -17.69 -1.83
N GLY A 135 -22.06 -17.71 -0.50
CA GLY A 135 -23.22 -17.95 0.37
C GLY A 135 -24.29 -16.87 0.23
N ASN A 136 -23.90 -15.61 0.09
CA ASN A 136 -24.83 -14.51 -0.14
C ASN A 136 -25.47 -14.59 -1.54
N CYS A 137 -24.70 -14.87 -2.60
CA CYS A 137 -25.22 -15.07 -3.94
C CYS A 137 -26.28 -16.17 -3.97
N LYS A 138 -26.01 -17.34 -3.37
CA LYS A 138 -26.97 -18.44 -3.27
C LYS A 138 -28.27 -18.06 -2.56
N LYS A 139 -28.20 -17.21 -1.51
CA LYS A 139 -29.41 -16.71 -0.83
C LYS A 139 -30.26 -15.87 -1.77
N TYR A 140 -29.65 -14.97 -2.54
CA TYR A 140 -30.36 -14.15 -3.51
C TYR A 140 -30.95 -14.98 -4.66
N GLU A 141 -30.23 -15.98 -5.16
CA GLU A 141 -30.74 -16.93 -6.16
C GLU A 141 -31.96 -17.71 -5.64
N MET A 142 -31.92 -18.17 -4.38
CA MET A 142 -33.07 -18.83 -3.74
C MET A 142 -34.26 -17.88 -3.59
N LEU A 143 -34.04 -16.63 -3.18
CA LEU A 143 -35.11 -15.63 -3.08
C LEU A 143 -35.72 -15.34 -4.45
N GLU A 144 -34.90 -15.18 -5.49
CA GLU A 144 -35.35 -14.98 -6.86
C GLU A 144 -36.20 -16.17 -7.34
N MET A 145 -35.76 -17.40 -7.08
CA MET A 145 -36.53 -18.60 -7.40
C MET A 145 -37.90 -18.63 -6.70
N VAL A 146 -37.96 -18.27 -5.41
CA VAL A 146 -39.20 -18.21 -4.62
C VAL A 146 -40.12 -17.06 -5.07
N MET A 147 -39.55 -15.96 -5.58
CA MET A 147 -40.32 -14.88 -6.21
C MET A 147 -40.92 -15.35 -7.56
N GLN A 148 -40.11 -16.01 -8.41
CA GLN A 148 -40.52 -16.47 -9.74
C GLN A 148 -41.57 -17.59 -9.69
N ASN A 149 -41.43 -18.55 -8.77
CA ASN A 149 -42.37 -19.68 -8.65
C ASN A 149 -43.68 -19.32 -7.91
N GLY A 150 -43.84 -18.08 -7.45
CA GLY A 150 -45.05 -17.59 -6.80
C GLY A 150 -45.26 -18.08 -5.36
N ALA A 151 -44.32 -18.83 -4.78
CA ALA A 151 -44.42 -19.30 -3.40
C ALA A 151 -44.48 -18.14 -2.40
N ILE A 152 -43.78 -17.03 -2.66
CA ILE A 152 -43.86 -15.80 -1.86
C ILE A 152 -45.29 -15.22 -1.85
N LYS A 153 -45.99 -15.21 -2.99
CA LYS A 153 -47.38 -14.73 -3.07
C LYS A 153 -48.34 -15.63 -2.28
N ASN A 154 -48.14 -16.95 -2.36
CA ASN A 154 -48.92 -17.93 -1.60
C ASN A 154 -48.69 -17.81 -0.08
N LEU A 155 -47.46 -17.47 0.33
CA LEU A 155 -47.12 -17.25 1.73
C LEU A 155 -47.74 -15.95 2.24
N ALA A 156 -47.59 -14.86 1.47
CA ALA A 156 -48.17 -13.55 1.77
C ALA A 156 -49.70 -13.64 1.95
N HIS A 157 -50.39 -14.36 1.07
CA HIS A 157 -51.83 -14.61 1.21
C HIS A 157 -52.20 -15.35 2.50
N ARG A 158 -51.41 -16.36 2.91
CA ARG A 158 -51.66 -17.13 4.15
C ARG A 158 -51.43 -16.32 5.43
N TYR A 159 -50.47 -15.40 5.41
CA TYR A 159 -50.13 -14.57 6.57
C TYR A 159 -50.77 -13.17 6.52
N GLY A 160 -51.58 -12.86 5.51
CA GLY A 160 -52.23 -11.56 5.35
C GLY A 160 -51.26 -10.39 5.12
N VAL A 161 -50.11 -10.66 4.51
CA VAL A 161 -49.07 -9.66 4.21
C VAL A 161 -49.27 -9.16 2.78
N ASN A 162 -49.22 -7.84 2.56
CA ASN A 162 -49.29 -7.25 1.22
C ASN A 162 -47.88 -7.09 0.65
N LEU A 163 -47.66 -7.45 -0.62
CA LEU A 163 -46.34 -7.45 -1.27
C LEU A 163 -46.12 -6.26 -2.21
N ASP A 164 -47.12 -5.39 -2.36
CA ASP A 164 -47.15 -4.28 -3.33
C ASP A 164 -46.76 -2.91 -2.72
N ASP A 165 -46.33 -2.86 -1.44
CA ASP A 165 -45.74 -1.68 -0.77
C ASP A 165 -44.21 -1.65 -0.93
#